data_AF-A0A918CLH6-F1
#
_entry.id   AF-A0A918CLH6-F1
#
_cell.length_a   1.000
_cell.length_b   1.000
_cell.length_c   1.000
_cell.angle_alpha   90.00
_cell.angle_beta   90.00
_cell.angle_gamma   90.00
#
_symmetry.space_group_name_H-M   'P 1'
#
loop_
_entity.id
_entity.type
_entity.pdbx_description
1 polymer ?
#
loop_
_entity_poly.entity_id
_entity_poly.type
_entity_poly.pdbx_seq_one_letter_code
_entity_poly.pdbx_strand_id
1 'polypeptide(L)'
;MTPAVLKVSFPHPGNVHEPDAFTAWRGRGAVKLYERDDERFAMLLERVRTSSLADVEDSDEVASIAGRISRRLALPAPPGLPRIRDMADDWAQQLRTDAAQLPHSLPARTLDAALATLQEFGRDQPDLLVPRRPPRP
;
A
#
# COMPACT_ATOMS: atom_id res chain seq x y z
N MET A 1 3.91 -11.66 28.86
CA MET A 1 4.48 -11.29 27.55
C MET A 1 3.35 -10.87 26.64
N THR A 2 3.51 -9.78 25.89
CA THR A 2 2.51 -9.36 24.89
C THR A 2 2.59 -10.30 23.68
N PRO A 3 1.47 -10.85 23.17
CA PRO A 3 1.48 -11.68 21.97
C PRO A 3 2.04 -10.94 20.74
N ALA A 4 2.90 -11.62 19.98
CA ALA A 4 3.57 -11.06 18.80
C ALA A 4 3.59 -12.04 17.62
N VAL A 5 3.83 -11.51 16.42
CA VAL A 5 4.04 -12.26 15.17
C VAL A 5 5.34 -11.79 14.53
N LEU A 6 6.16 -12.73 14.07
CA LEU A 6 7.33 -12.45 13.25
C LEU A 6 6.93 -12.49 11.77
N LYS A 7 7.16 -11.39 11.06
CA LYS A 7 7.08 -11.32 9.60
C LYS A 7 8.49 -11.29 9.04
N VAL A 8 8.81 -12.21 8.13
CA VAL A 8 10.06 -12.22 7.37
C VAL A 8 9.68 -12.16 5.89
N SER A 9 10.16 -11.15 5.18
CA SER A 9 9.88 -10.93 3.77
C SER A 9 11.07 -11.33 2.91
N PHE A 10 10.82 -11.65 1.63
CA PHE A 10 11.90 -11.80 0.66
C PHE A 10 12.56 -10.43 0.41
N PRO A 11 13.91 -10.37 0.30
CA PRO A 11 14.62 -9.14 -0.07
C PRO A 11 14.13 -8.60 -1.43
N HIS A 12 13.34 -7.54 -1.38
CA HIS A 12 12.75 -6.93 -2.58
C HIS A 12 12.66 -5.41 -2.37
N PRO A 13 12.93 -4.57 -3.38
CA PRO A 13 12.87 -3.12 -3.25
C PRO A 13 11.54 -2.61 -2.67
N GLY A 14 10.43 -3.25 -3.03
CA GLY A 14 9.10 -2.93 -2.52
C GLY A 14 8.89 -3.17 -1.01
N ASN A 15 9.78 -3.91 -0.35
CA ASN A 15 9.69 -4.22 1.08
C ASN A 15 10.57 -3.31 1.96
N VAL A 16 11.50 -2.56 1.36
CA VAL A 16 12.50 -1.76 2.09
C VAL A 16 11.85 -0.73 3.01
N HIS A 17 10.76 -0.08 2.55
CA HIS A 17 10.10 1.01 3.27
C HIS A 17 8.91 0.56 4.12
N GLU A 18 8.58 -0.74 4.13
CA GLU A 18 7.47 -1.25 4.93
C GLU A 18 7.67 -0.98 6.44
N PRO A 19 8.85 -1.22 7.05
CA PRO A 19 9.05 -0.93 8.46
C PRO A 19 8.96 0.56 8.80
N ASP A 20 9.26 1.45 7.84
CA ASP A 20 9.14 2.91 8.01
C ASP A 20 7.68 3.33 8.13
N ALA A 21 6.79 2.72 7.33
CA ALA A 21 5.35 2.95 7.41
C ALA A 21 4.79 2.54 8.79
N PHE A 22 5.14 1.35 9.29
CA PHE A 22 4.72 0.91 10.62
C PHE A 22 5.27 1.80 11.74
N THR A 23 6.53 2.25 11.62
CA THR A 23 7.15 3.22 12.54
C THR A 23 6.39 4.55 12.57
N ALA A 24 5.87 5.01 11.44
CA ALA A 24 5.11 6.26 11.37
C ALA A 24 3.67 6.12 11.89
N TRP A 25 3.00 5.00 11.60
CA TRP A 25 1.65 4.74 12.09
C TRP A 25 1.59 4.56 13.60
N ARG A 26 2.60 3.93 14.22
CA ARG A 26 2.70 3.75 15.69
C ARG A 26 1.44 3.14 16.30
N GLY A 27 0.86 2.13 15.64
CA GLY A 27 -0.38 1.51 16.11
C GLY A 27 -1.68 2.27 15.74
N ARG A 28 -1.60 3.38 14.97
CA ARG A 28 -2.78 4.17 14.58
C ARG A 28 -3.41 3.61 13.31
N GLY A 29 -4.34 2.67 13.47
CA GLY A 29 -5.00 2.02 12.33
C GLY A 29 -4.17 0.91 11.68
N ALA A 30 -2.99 0.63 12.22
CA ALA A 30 -2.12 -0.49 11.88
C ALA A 30 -1.68 -1.19 13.18
N VAL A 31 -1.15 -2.41 13.07
CA VAL A 31 -0.51 -3.10 14.21
C VAL A 31 0.73 -2.35 14.67
N LYS A 32 1.10 -2.47 15.96
CA LYS A 32 2.36 -1.92 16.45
C LYS A 32 3.56 -2.71 15.92
N LEU A 33 4.62 -1.99 15.58
CA LEU A 33 5.96 -2.55 15.37
C LEU A 33 6.70 -2.54 16.71
N TYR A 34 7.14 -3.71 17.16
CA TYR A 34 7.93 -3.86 18.36
C TYR A 34 9.43 -3.78 18.05
N GLU A 35 9.89 -4.53 17.06
CA GLU A 35 11.29 -4.59 16.63
C GLU A 35 11.38 -4.82 15.12
N ARG A 36 12.50 -4.41 14.51
CA ARG A 36 12.80 -4.66 13.10
C ARG A 36 14.27 -5.01 12.90
N ASP A 37 14.54 -5.82 11.89
CA ASP A 37 15.86 -6.14 11.37
C ASP A 37 15.83 -5.90 9.85
N ASP A 38 16.34 -4.72 9.46
CA ASP A 38 16.25 -4.22 8.09
C ASP A 38 17.14 -5.04 7.13
N GLU A 39 18.25 -5.62 7.62
CA GLU A 39 19.13 -6.48 6.82
C GLU A 39 18.47 -7.82 6.47
N ARG A 40 17.65 -8.34 7.40
CA ARG A 40 16.94 -9.62 7.23
C ARG A 40 15.50 -9.48 6.73
N PHE A 41 15.07 -8.25 6.44
CA PHE A 41 13.68 -7.96 6.06
C PHE A 41 12.67 -8.55 7.07
N ALA A 42 12.98 -8.43 8.37
CA ALA A 42 12.21 -9.04 9.44
C ALA A 42 11.60 -7.98 10.37
N MET A 43 10.38 -8.23 10.85
CA MET A 43 9.66 -7.38 11.79
C MET A 43 8.94 -8.22 12.84
N LEU A 44 9.03 -7.78 14.10
CA LEU A 44 8.23 -8.28 15.20
C LEU A 44 7.04 -7.35 15.41
N LEU A 45 5.83 -7.84 15.17
CA LEU A 45 4.60 -7.06 15.15
C LEU A 45 3.63 -7.49 16.26
N GLU A 46 2.74 -6.58 16.64
CA GLU A 46 1.57 -6.90 17.47
C GLU A 46 0.72 -7.98 16.81
N ARG A 47 0.40 -9.03 17.58
CA ARG A 47 -0.48 -10.10 17.10
C ARG A 47 -1.94 -9.67 17.17
N VAL A 48 -2.61 -9.64 16.02
CA VAL A 48 -4.07 -9.50 15.92
C VAL A 48 -4.77 -10.86 15.85
N ARG A 49 -6.10 -10.86 15.75
CA ARG A 49 -6.91 -12.07 15.58
C ARG A 49 -6.57 -12.74 14.25
N THR A 50 -6.81 -14.06 14.20
CA THR A 50 -6.56 -14.89 13.00
C THR A 50 -7.67 -14.83 11.97
N SER A 51 -8.79 -14.16 12.27
CA SER A 51 -9.90 -13.96 11.33
C SER A 51 -9.51 -13.01 10.19
N SER A 52 -9.88 -13.36 8.97
CA SER A 52 -9.59 -12.56 7.78
C SER A 52 -10.81 -11.74 7.35
N LEU A 53 -10.58 -10.71 6.54
CA LEU A 53 -11.63 -10.02 5.79
C LEU A 53 -12.39 -10.95 4.83
N ALA A 54 -11.77 -12.05 4.41
CA ALA A 54 -12.41 -13.07 3.57
C ALA A 54 -13.58 -13.79 4.25
N ASP A 55 -13.63 -13.75 5.59
CA ASP A 55 -14.65 -14.40 6.40
C ASP A 55 -15.82 -13.45 6.75
N VAL A 56 -15.80 -12.21 6.25
CA VAL A 56 -16.81 -11.19 6.56
C VAL A 56 -17.81 -11.08 5.42
N GLU A 57 -19.09 -11.37 5.71
CA GLU A 57 -20.17 -11.36 4.72
C GLU A 57 -20.67 -9.96 4.36
N ASP A 58 -20.66 -9.02 5.31
CA ASP A 58 -21.14 -7.66 5.10
C ASP A 58 -20.08 -6.77 4.42
N SER A 59 -20.18 -6.65 3.10
CA SER A 59 -19.27 -5.83 2.31
C SER A 59 -19.35 -4.33 2.61
N ASP A 60 -20.53 -3.83 3.00
CA ASP A 60 -20.73 -2.41 3.27
C ASP A 60 -20.09 -2.02 4.61
N GLU A 61 -20.20 -2.88 5.61
CA GLU A 61 -19.49 -2.72 6.88
C GLU A 61 -17.97 -2.73 6.66
N VAL A 62 -17.48 -3.70 5.86
CA VAL A 62 -16.05 -3.79 5.50
C VAL A 62 -15.56 -2.51 4.84
N ALA A 63 -16.28 -2.01 3.82
CA ALA A 63 -15.92 -0.78 3.13
C ALA A 63 -15.91 0.43 4.08
N SER A 64 -16.89 0.51 4.98
CA SER A 64 -16.99 1.57 5.99
C SER A 64 -15.81 1.56 6.98
N ILE A 65 -15.42 0.37 7.45
CA ILE A 65 -14.25 0.17 8.33
C ILE A 65 -12.95 0.51 7.59
N ALA A 66 -12.76 -0.02 6.38
CA ALA A 66 -11.60 0.24 5.55
C ALA A 66 -11.44 1.74 5.27
N GLY A 67 -12.54 2.42 4.96
CA GLY A 67 -12.59 3.87 4.81
C GLY A 67 -12.11 4.60 6.07
N ARG A 68 -12.53 4.18 7.27
CA ARG A 68 -12.07 4.75 8.56
C ARG A 68 -10.58 4.50 8.79
N ILE A 69 -10.08 3.30 8.53
CA ILE A 69 -8.67 2.94 8.68
C ILE A 69 -7.81 3.75 7.72
N SER A 70 -8.19 3.84 6.43
CA SER A 70 -7.51 4.66 5.43
C SER A 70 -7.32 6.11 5.89
N ARG A 71 -8.33 6.71 6.56
CA ARG A 71 -8.17 8.07 7.13
C ARG A 71 -7.10 8.16 8.21
N ARG A 72 -6.96 7.13 9.04
CA ARG A 72 -5.98 7.09 10.13
C ARG A 72 -4.56 6.86 9.60
N LEU A 73 -4.42 6.10 8.52
CA LEU A 73 -3.14 5.78 7.88
C LEU A 73 -2.61 6.92 7.00
N ALA A 74 -3.48 7.83 6.57
CA ALA A 74 -3.16 9.00 5.75
C ALA A 74 -2.43 10.11 6.54
N LEU A 75 -1.24 9.79 7.04
CA LEU A 75 -0.31 10.70 7.68
C LEU A 75 0.66 11.28 6.65
N PRO A 76 1.29 12.44 6.91
CA PRO A 76 2.40 12.92 6.10
C PRO A 76 3.48 11.84 5.93
N ALA A 77 3.92 11.60 4.70
CA ALA A 77 4.98 10.66 4.40
C ALA A 77 6.31 11.15 5.00
N PRO A 78 7.05 10.31 5.74
CA PRO A 78 8.41 10.62 6.13
C PRO A 78 9.29 10.93 4.90
N PRO A 79 10.36 11.72 5.06
CA PRO A 79 11.30 11.95 3.96
C PRO A 79 11.99 10.65 3.55
N GLY A 80 12.33 10.53 2.26
CA GLY A 80 13.09 9.39 1.73
C GLY A 80 12.25 8.21 1.24
N LEU A 81 10.92 8.24 1.41
CA LEU A 81 10.04 7.24 0.79
C LEU A 81 9.80 7.56 -0.70
N PRO A 82 9.70 6.53 -1.56
CA PRO A 82 9.36 6.72 -2.96
C PRO A 82 7.96 7.31 -3.08
N ARG A 83 7.79 8.28 -4.00
CA ARG A 83 6.50 8.93 -4.23
C ARG A 83 5.85 8.37 -5.49
N ILE A 84 4.53 8.20 -5.44
CA ILE A 84 3.74 7.70 -6.59
C ILE A 84 3.92 8.61 -7.80
N ARG A 85 3.93 9.94 -7.62
CA ARG A 85 4.11 10.90 -8.72
C ARG A 85 5.42 10.74 -9.47
N ASP A 86 6.46 10.30 -8.78
CA ASP A 86 7.79 10.10 -9.38
C ASP A 86 7.85 8.78 -10.16
N MET A 87 6.97 7.83 -9.84
CA MET A 87 6.92 6.49 -10.46
C MET A 87 5.83 6.35 -11.53
N ALA A 88 4.83 7.24 -11.55
CA ALA A 88 3.63 7.06 -12.35
C ALA A 88 3.91 7.02 -13.87
N ASP A 89 4.83 7.86 -14.36
CA ASP A 89 5.20 7.90 -15.77
C ASP A 89 5.98 6.63 -16.17
N ASP A 90 6.90 6.15 -15.32
CA ASP A 90 7.63 4.90 -15.53
C ASP A 90 6.69 3.69 -15.55
N TRP A 91 5.73 3.64 -14.62
CA TRP A 91 4.70 2.59 -14.63
C TRP A 91 3.84 2.63 -15.88
N ALA A 92 3.45 3.82 -16.36
CA ALA A 92 2.68 3.94 -17.59
C ALA A 92 3.48 3.45 -18.81
N GLN A 93 4.79 3.72 -18.84
CA GLN A 93 5.66 3.23 -19.90
C GLN A 93 5.87 1.72 -19.82
N GLN A 94 6.06 1.17 -18.61
CA GLN A 94 6.20 -0.26 -18.38
C GLN A 94 4.94 -1.00 -18.82
N LEU A 95 3.75 -0.53 -18.43
CA LEU A 95 2.47 -1.13 -18.83
C LEU A 95 2.29 -1.20 -20.35
N ARG A 96 2.68 -0.15 -21.09
CA ARG A 96 2.63 -0.15 -22.56
C ARG A 96 3.63 -1.14 -23.17
N THR A 97 4.82 -1.20 -22.60
CA THR A 97 5.88 -2.11 -23.06
C THR A 97 5.46 -3.56 -22.86
N ASP A 98 4.97 -3.89 -21.66
CA ASP A 98 4.49 -5.22 -21.30
C ASP A 98 3.30 -5.64 -22.18
N ALA A 99 2.36 -4.73 -22.44
CA ALA A 99 1.22 -5.01 -23.31
C ALA A 99 1.63 -5.33 -24.76
N ALA A 100 2.74 -4.76 -25.24
CA ALA A 100 3.25 -4.99 -26.59
C ALA A 100 4.14 -6.25 -26.68
N GLN A 101 4.83 -6.62 -25.61
CA GLN A 101 5.86 -7.66 -25.63
C GLN A 101 5.41 -8.98 -25.02
N LEU A 102 4.46 -8.98 -24.09
CA LEU A 102 4.04 -10.20 -23.40
C LEU A 102 3.01 -10.97 -24.23
N PRO A 103 3.15 -12.31 -24.34
CA PRO A 103 2.27 -13.14 -25.15
C PRO A 103 0.82 -13.21 -24.63
N HIS A 104 0.60 -12.81 -23.36
CA HIS A 104 -0.72 -12.78 -22.72
C HIS A 104 -1.03 -11.33 -22.32
N SER A 105 -1.49 -10.53 -23.28
CA SER A 105 -1.88 -9.14 -23.01
C SER A 105 -3.11 -9.08 -22.12
N LEU A 106 -3.12 -8.16 -21.15
CA LEU A 106 -4.34 -7.78 -20.43
C LEU A 106 -5.41 -7.32 -21.45
N PRO A 107 -6.71 -7.50 -21.15
CA PRO A 107 -7.76 -6.93 -21.98
C PRO A 107 -7.55 -5.42 -22.18
N ALA A 108 -7.79 -4.89 -23.38
CA ALA A 108 -7.56 -3.47 -23.70
C ALA A 108 -8.22 -2.53 -22.68
N ARG A 109 -9.48 -2.81 -22.31
CA ARG A 109 -10.21 -2.07 -21.28
C ARG A 109 -9.49 -1.98 -19.93
N THR A 110 -8.76 -3.03 -19.54
CA THR A 110 -8.02 -3.09 -18.27
C THR A 110 -6.76 -2.24 -18.37
N LEU A 111 -6.04 -2.31 -19.49
CA LEU A 111 -4.88 -1.47 -19.75
C LEU A 111 -5.27 0.01 -19.80
N ASP A 112 -6.34 0.34 -20.53
CA ASP A 112 -6.88 1.70 -20.64
C ASP A 112 -7.28 2.25 -19.28
N ALA A 113 -7.98 1.46 -18.45
CA ALA A 113 -8.35 1.86 -17.10
C ALA A 113 -7.13 2.09 -16.19
N ALA A 114 -6.10 1.26 -16.29
CA ALA A 114 -4.86 1.43 -15.53
C ALA A 114 -4.12 2.71 -15.96
N LEU A 115 -3.97 2.95 -17.27
CA LEU A 115 -3.35 4.15 -17.81
C LEU A 115 -4.15 5.42 -17.45
N ALA A 116 -5.48 5.37 -17.54
CA ALA A 116 -6.35 6.48 -17.13
C ALA A 116 -6.21 6.77 -15.63
N THR A 117 -6.08 5.75 -14.78
CA THR A 117 -5.86 5.92 -13.34
C THR A 117 -4.53 6.61 -13.05
N LEU A 118 -3.45 6.21 -13.73
CA LEU A 118 -2.14 6.85 -13.60
C LEU A 118 -2.17 8.31 -14.07
N GLN A 119 -2.92 8.61 -15.13
CA GLN A 119 -3.11 9.97 -15.62
C GLN A 119 -3.94 10.84 -14.68
N GLU A 120 -5.09 10.35 -14.19
CA GLU A 120 -6.00 11.10 -13.32
C GLU A 120 -5.38 11.34 -11.94
N PHE A 121 -4.64 10.35 -11.41
CA PHE A 121 -4.23 10.39 -10.01
C PHE A 121 -2.73 10.39 -9.78
N GLY A 122 -1.90 9.94 -10.72
CA GLY A 122 -0.48 9.71 -10.45
C GLY A 122 0.28 10.97 -10.09
N ARG A 123 0.11 12.04 -10.88
CA ARG A 123 0.93 13.27 -10.80
C ARG A 123 0.57 14.19 -9.63
N ASP A 124 -0.71 14.21 -9.26
CA ASP A 124 -1.24 15.10 -8.23
C ASP A 124 -1.39 14.42 -6.86
N GLN A 125 -0.67 13.31 -6.63
CA GLN A 125 -0.72 12.63 -5.33
C GLN A 125 -0.15 13.51 -4.22
N PRO A 126 -0.86 13.65 -3.08
CA PRO A 126 -0.32 14.32 -1.91
C PRO A 126 0.78 13.48 -1.26
N ASP A 127 1.63 14.13 -0.46
CA ASP A 127 2.70 13.48 0.30
C ASP A 127 2.17 12.79 1.56
N LEU A 128 1.31 11.78 1.36
CA LEU A 128 0.72 10.96 2.41
C LEU A 128 1.18 9.51 2.29
N LEU A 129 1.39 8.83 3.43
CA LEU A 129 1.73 7.40 3.47
C LEU A 129 0.68 6.52 2.78
N VAL A 130 -0.60 6.86 2.99
CA VAL A 130 -1.73 6.25 2.27
C VAL A 130 -2.46 7.39 1.58
N PRO A 131 -2.38 7.48 0.25
CA PRO A 131 -3.06 8.54 -0.47
C PRO A 131 -4.57 8.40 -0.33
N ARG A 132 -5.24 9.54 -0.29
CA ARG A 132 -6.69 9.61 -0.23
C ARG A 132 -7.18 10.53 -1.32
N ARG A 133 -8.25 10.12 -1.98
CA ARG A 133 -9.00 11.03 -2.83
C ARG A 133 -9.53 12.16 -1.94
N PRO A 134 -9.29 13.44 -2.27
CA PRO A 134 -9.95 14.53 -1.58
C PRO A 134 -11.47 14.34 -1.68
N PRO A 135 -12.25 14.73 -0.65
CA PRO A 135 -13.70 14.71 -0.76
C PRO A 135 -14.12 15.51 -2.00
N ARG A 136 -15.01 14.93 -2.83
CA ARG A 136 -15.65 15.73 -3.88
C ARG A 136 -16.48 16.83 -3.20
N PRO A 137 -16.43 18.07 -3.72
CA PRO A 137 -17.25 19.16 -3.20
C PRO A 137 -18.74 18.83 -3.25
#